data_AF-A0A7J2R9W6-F1
#
_entry.id   AF-A0A7J2R9W6-F1
#
_cell.length_a   1.000
_cell.length_b   1.000
_cell.length_c   1.000
_cell.angle_alpha   90.00
_cell.angle_beta   90.00
_cell.angle_gamma   90.00
#
_symmetry.space_group_name_H-M   'P 1'
#
loop_
_entity.id
_entity.type
_entity.pdbx_description
1 polymer ?
#
loop_
_entity_poly.entity_id
_entity_poly.type
_entity_poly.pdbx_seq_one_letter_code
_entity_poly.pdbx_strand_id
1 'polypeptide(L)'
;MKIKEKFKPVKEISRNMIVHLKNCGFCGISFTPNKHNQKYCGVACRKKRDYQNRKGKIAEYSKKYREINKDKIKKKKGEDYLKNKEIILERQRDYQCRNKDKIKKRNKEYYKNHKDFLKERNKKYYQDNKDVILEKNKIFRVKNKDKIQVQKRKYYNANKENILKKNRVYHEKHLAEVKEYQRQWYVQNKEKILTNLRNYSIANKEINHLKD
;
A
#
# COMPACT_ATOMS: atom_id res chain seq x y z
N MET A 1 8.10 70.33 54.58
CA MET A 1 9.28 69.56 54.15
C MET A 1 9.03 68.92 52.79
N LYS A 2 9.75 69.33 51.75
CA LYS A 2 10.37 68.47 50.72
C LYS A 2 11.13 69.37 49.74
N ILE A 3 12.35 68.95 49.49
CA ILE A 3 13.49 69.76 49.03
C ILE A 3 13.37 70.03 47.53
N LYS A 4 13.56 71.30 47.13
CA LYS A 4 13.76 71.69 45.73
C LYS A 4 15.18 71.32 45.33
N GLU A 5 15.39 70.14 44.76
CA GLU A 5 16.68 69.82 44.13
C GLU A 5 16.77 70.52 42.77
N LYS A 6 17.69 71.50 42.71
CA LYS A 6 18.06 72.23 41.51
C LYS A 6 18.82 71.28 40.59
N PHE A 7 18.16 70.76 39.55
CA PHE A 7 18.85 70.13 38.43
C PHE A 7 19.68 71.20 37.69
N LYS A 8 21.01 71.11 37.78
CA LYS A 8 21.93 71.84 36.91
C LYS A 8 21.99 71.10 35.57
N PRO A 9 21.95 71.80 34.41
CA PRO A 9 22.04 71.15 33.12
C PRO A 9 23.43 70.53 32.97
N VAL A 10 23.46 69.20 32.82
CA VAL A 10 24.69 68.49 32.45
C VAL A 10 25.02 68.91 31.03
N LYS A 11 26.10 69.68 30.86
CA LYS A 11 26.63 70.09 29.57
C LYS A 11 26.72 68.86 28.66
N GLU A 12 26.01 68.88 27.54
CA GLU A 12 26.19 67.94 26.45
C GLU A 12 27.65 68.00 25.99
N ILE A 13 28.44 67.03 26.41
CA ILE A 13 29.74 66.77 25.80
C ILE A 13 29.42 65.94 24.56
N SER A 14 29.30 66.60 23.41
CA SER A 14 29.29 65.95 22.10
C SER A 14 30.64 65.27 21.85
N ARG A 15 30.83 64.09 22.44
CA ARG A 15 31.91 63.20 22.00
C ARG A 15 31.50 62.64 20.65
N ASN A 16 31.93 63.30 19.58
CA ASN A 16 32.06 62.69 18.26
C ASN A 16 33.03 61.50 18.36
N MET A 17 32.55 60.35 18.86
CA MET A 17 33.22 59.08 18.67
C MET A 17 32.89 58.63 17.25
N ILE A 18 33.88 58.71 16.35
CA ILE A 18 33.81 58.09 15.04
C ILE A 18 33.65 56.58 15.26
N VAL A 19 32.41 56.07 15.18
CA VAL A 19 32.14 54.63 15.30
C VAL A 19 32.48 53.99 13.95
N HIS A 20 33.64 53.32 13.88
CA HIS A 20 34.03 52.57 12.69
C HIS A 20 33.20 51.29 12.55
N LEU A 21 32.04 51.39 11.90
CA LEU A 21 31.19 50.26 11.56
C LEU A 21 31.78 49.45 10.40
N LYS A 22 31.67 48.11 10.47
CA LYS A 22 32.02 47.18 9.38
C LYS A 22 30.85 46.27 9.05
N ASN A 23 30.76 45.83 7.80
CA ASN A 23 29.74 44.86 7.37
C ASN A 23 30.26 43.44 7.55
N CYS A 24 29.41 42.55 8.07
CA CYS A 24 29.76 41.14 8.25
C CYS A 24 29.87 40.42 6.90
N GLY A 25 31.03 39.81 6.61
CA GLY A 25 31.28 39.03 5.38
C GLY A 25 30.49 37.72 5.24
N PHE A 26 29.45 37.51 6.04
CA PHE A 26 28.55 36.37 5.95
C PHE A 26 27.08 36.80 5.91
N CYS A 27 26.62 37.62 6.86
CA CYS A 27 25.22 38.06 6.94
C CYS A 27 24.95 39.48 6.45
N GLY A 28 26.00 40.24 6.08
CA GLY A 28 25.87 41.62 5.58
C GLY A 28 25.56 42.68 6.65
N ILE A 29 25.13 42.27 7.85
CA ILE A 29 24.77 43.19 8.95
C ILE A 29 26.00 43.99 9.41
N SER A 30 25.80 45.29 9.61
CA SER A 30 26.78 46.22 10.18
C SER A 30 27.03 45.94 11.65
N PHE A 31 28.29 45.95 12.07
CA PHE A 31 28.69 45.72 13.46
C PHE A 31 29.92 46.56 13.82
N THR A 32 30.12 46.80 15.11
CA THR A 32 31.33 47.42 15.65
C THR A 32 32.41 46.34 15.87
N PRO A 33 33.52 46.36 15.13
CA PRO A 33 34.58 45.38 15.27
C PRO A 33 35.39 45.61 16.55
N ASN A 34 35.56 44.58 17.37
CA ASN A 34 36.41 44.63 18.56
C ASN A 34 37.91 44.56 18.22
N LYS A 35 38.24 44.14 16.99
CA LYS A 35 39.60 44.06 16.45
C LYS A 35 39.62 44.59 15.03
N HIS A 36 40.70 45.26 14.63
CA HIS A 36 40.83 45.85 13.29
C HIS A 36 40.61 44.83 12.15
N ASN A 37 40.93 43.55 12.37
CA ASN A 37 40.82 42.48 11.38
C ASN A 37 39.52 41.63 11.48
N GLN A 38 38.55 42.02 12.30
CA GLN A 38 37.32 41.26 12.46
C GLN A 38 36.46 41.32 11.19
N LYS A 39 36.22 40.16 10.56
CA LYS A 39 35.48 40.02 9.29
C LYS A 39 34.00 39.68 9.45
N TYR A 40 33.59 39.17 10.61
CA TYR A 40 32.24 38.68 10.87
C TYR A 40 31.68 39.32 12.15
N CYS A 41 30.38 39.61 12.17
CA CYS A 41 29.70 40.22 13.32
C CYS A 41 29.73 39.35 14.58
N GLY A 42 29.99 38.05 14.45
CA GLY A 42 30.16 37.17 15.59
C GLY A 42 30.61 35.76 15.21
N VAL A 43 30.82 34.94 16.24
CA VAL A 43 31.28 33.55 16.11
C VAL A 43 30.32 32.71 15.28
N ALA A 44 29.01 32.95 15.40
CA ALA A 44 27.99 32.22 14.65
C ALA A 44 28.13 32.43 13.13
N CYS A 45 28.32 33.68 12.68
CA CYS A 45 28.49 34.01 11.27
C CYS A 45 29.78 33.43 10.69
N ARG A 46 30.89 33.47 11.45
CA ARG A 46 32.13 32.78 11.09
C ARG A 46 31.92 31.27 10.93
N LYS A 47 31.34 30.60 11.95
CA LYS A 47 31.08 29.15 11.93
C LYS A 47 30.17 28.73 10.77
N LYS A 48 29.12 29.51 10.48
CA LYS A 48 28.22 29.24 9.35
C LYS A 48 28.95 29.35 8.01
N ARG A 49 29.77 30.38 7.83
CA ARG A 49 30.61 30.53 6.64
C ARG A 49 31.56 29.34 6.48
N ASP A 50 32.24 28.95 7.55
CA ASP A 50 33.19 27.82 7.56
C ASP A 50 32.50 26.48 7.28
N TYR A 51 31.27 26.31 7.76
CA TYR A 51 30.45 25.15 7.43
C TYR A 51 30.06 25.16 5.94
N GLN A 52 29.59 26.27 5.39
CA GLN A 52 29.27 26.37 3.96
C GLN A 52 30.47 26.01 3.07
N ASN A 53 31.67 26.48 3.44
CA ASN A 53 32.92 26.13 2.76
C ASN A 53 33.22 24.63 2.76
N ARG A 54 32.91 23.95 3.86
CA ARG A 54 33.26 22.53 4.07
C ARG A 54 32.11 21.59 3.78
N LYS A 55 30.89 22.09 3.55
CA LYS A 55 29.66 21.29 3.40
C LYS A 55 29.81 20.18 2.36
N GLY A 56 30.42 20.50 1.21
CA GLY A 56 30.71 19.50 0.16
C GLY A 56 31.62 18.38 0.64
N LYS A 57 32.78 18.74 1.22
CA LYS A 57 33.74 17.77 1.77
C LYS A 57 33.15 16.93 2.92
N ILE A 58 32.36 17.54 3.80
CA ILE A 58 31.66 16.86 4.89
C ILE A 58 30.64 15.86 4.33
N ALA A 59 29.88 16.25 3.31
CA ALA A 59 28.89 15.38 2.68
C ALA A 59 29.55 14.19 1.98
N GLU A 60 30.66 14.42 1.26
CA GLU A 60 31.43 13.38 0.59
C GLU A 60 32.04 12.38 1.58
N TYR A 61 32.70 12.88 2.63
CA TYR A 61 33.21 12.06 3.73
C TYR A 61 32.08 11.25 4.38
N SER A 62 30.95 11.88 4.66
CA SER A 62 29.77 11.22 5.25
C SER A 62 29.18 10.15 4.33
N LYS A 63 29.28 10.32 3.00
CA LYS A 63 28.86 9.31 2.02
C LYS A 63 29.81 8.11 2.05
N LYS A 64 31.12 8.34 1.92
CA LYS A 64 32.16 7.30 2.01
C LYS A 64 32.06 6.51 3.32
N TYR A 65 31.88 7.21 4.44
CA TYR A 65 31.70 6.57 5.75
C TYR A 65 30.46 5.67 5.78
N ARG A 66 29.32 6.12 5.25
CA ARG A 66 28.07 5.33 5.20
C ARG A 66 28.18 4.11 4.29
N GLU A 67 28.92 4.23 3.19
CA GLU A 67 29.17 3.12 2.25
C GLU A 67 30.06 2.05 2.89
N ILE A 68 31.21 2.46 3.45
CA ILE A 68 32.15 1.54 4.11
C ILE A 68 31.51 0.88 5.34
N ASN A 69 30.70 1.60 6.10
CA ASN A 69 30.10 1.10 7.35
C ASN A 69 28.64 0.66 7.19
N LYS A 70 28.17 0.43 5.97
CA LYS A 70 26.76 0.14 5.67
C LYS A 70 26.20 -0.99 6.54
N ASP A 71 26.93 -2.10 6.63
CA ASP A 71 26.48 -3.28 7.37
C ASP A 71 26.52 -3.09 8.88
N LYS A 72 27.56 -2.43 9.40
CA LYS A 72 27.64 -2.07 10.83
C LYS A 72 26.50 -1.14 11.23
N ILE A 73 26.20 -0.13 10.41
CA ILE A 73 25.08 0.79 10.63
C ILE A 73 23.75 0.04 10.57
N LYS A 74 23.57 -0.85 9.60
CA LYS A 74 22.36 -1.66 9.46
C LYS A 74 22.16 -2.59 10.66
N LYS A 75 23.21 -3.27 11.10
CA LYS A 75 23.21 -4.16 12.27
C LYS A 75 22.80 -3.39 13.53
N LYS A 76 23.48 -2.28 13.82
CA LYS A 76 23.16 -1.44 14.99
C LYS A 76 21.71 -0.93 14.95
N LYS A 77 21.23 -0.47 13.79
CA LYS A 77 19.83 -0.06 13.62
C LYS A 77 18.85 -1.21 13.88
N GLY A 78 19.19 -2.43 13.46
CA GLY A 78 18.40 -3.62 13.72
C GLY A 78 18.35 -3.94 15.21
N GLU A 79 19.48 -3.89 15.90
CA GLU A 79 19.57 -4.08 17.36
C GLU A 79 18.76 -3.02 18.12
N ASP A 80 18.90 -1.75 17.75
CA ASP A 80 18.14 -0.64 18.34
C ASP A 80 16.63 -0.78 18.08
N TYR A 81 16.24 -1.25 16.89
CA TYR A 81 14.84 -1.55 16.59
C TYR A 81 14.32 -2.70 17.45
N LEU A 82 15.07 -3.81 17.57
CA LEU A 82 14.67 -4.97 18.35
C LEU A 82 14.49 -4.63 19.83
N LYS A 83 15.41 -3.85 20.41
CA LYS A 83 15.31 -3.36 21.80
C LYS A 83 14.06 -2.52 22.03
N ASN A 84 13.63 -1.74 21.04
CA ASN A 84 12.49 -0.82 21.16
C ASN A 84 11.24 -1.31 20.45
N LYS A 85 11.22 -2.55 19.96
CA LYS A 85 10.20 -3.07 19.04
C LYS A 85 8.80 -2.95 19.64
N GLU A 86 8.64 -3.39 20.87
CA GLU A 86 7.32 -3.40 21.53
C GLU A 86 6.81 -1.97 21.76
N ILE A 87 7.67 -1.05 22.21
CA ILE A 87 7.31 0.36 22.40
C ILE A 87 6.90 1.01 21.07
N ILE A 88 7.60 0.70 19.97
CA ILE A 88 7.26 1.20 18.63
C ILE A 88 5.90 0.66 18.18
N LEU A 89 5.66 -0.65 18.36
CA LEU A 89 4.42 -1.29 17.98
C LEU A 89 3.24 -0.79 18.80
N GLU A 90 3.43 -0.58 20.10
CA GLU A 90 2.42 -0.01 21.00
C GLU A 90 2.05 1.42 20.57
N ARG A 91 3.03 2.30 20.37
CA ARG A 91 2.80 3.66 19.85
C ARG A 91 2.06 3.65 18.51
N GLN A 92 2.39 2.70 17.63
CA GLN A 92 1.71 2.54 16.36
C GLN A 92 0.25 2.12 16.54
N ARG A 93 -0.04 1.15 17.43
CA ARG A 93 -1.41 0.72 17.76
C ARG A 93 -2.22 1.87 18.34
N ASP A 94 -1.65 2.61 19.28
CA ASP A 94 -2.25 3.79 19.89
C ASP A 94 -2.60 4.86 18.86
N TYR A 95 -1.64 5.17 17.98
CA TYR A 95 -1.87 6.11 16.89
C TYR A 95 -3.00 5.64 15.96
N GLN A 96 -3.01 4.36 15.58
CA GLN A 96 -4.06 3.79 14.73
C GLN A 96 -5.43 3.83 15.40
N CYS A 97 -5.50 3.55 16.70
CA CYS A 97 -6.74 3.59 17.47
C CYS A 97 -7.29 5.02 17.53
N ARG A 98 -6.48 5.98 17.97
CA ARG A 98 -6.89 7.40 18.11
C ARG A 98 -7.21 8.07 16.78
N ASN A 99 -6.64 7.58 15.67
CA ASN A 99 -6.80 8.19 14.34
C ASN A 99 -7.59 7.30 13.37
N LYS A 100 -8.31 6.29 13.86
CA LYS A 100 -9.00 5.28 13.04
C LYS A 100 -9.86 5.90 11.94
N ASP A 101 -10.68 6.89 12.28
CA ASP A 101 -11.59 7.52 11.31
C ASP A 101 -10.86 8.41 10.30
N LYS A 102 -9.83 9.14 10.75
CA LYS A 102 -8.97 9.93 9.85
C LYS A 102 -8.25 9.03 8.84
N ILE A 103 -7.70 7.91 9.30
CA ILE A 103 -7.04 6.91 8.45
C ILE A 103 -8.05 6.32 7.47
N LYS A 104 -9.25 5.93 7.94
CA LYS A 104 -10.30 5.36 7.09
C LYS A 104 -10.77 6.34 6.03
N LYS A 105 -10.99 7.61 6.39
CA LYS A 105 -11.37 8.68 5.46
C LYS A 105 -10.31 8.89 4.39
N ARG A 106 -9.04 9.05 4.80
CA ARG A 106 -7.90 9.20 3.89
C ARG A 106 -7.77 8.00 2.94
N ASN A 107 -7.91 6.77 3.45
CA ASN A 107 -7.82 5.57 2.64
C ASN A 107 -8.96 5.48 1.61
N LYS A 108 -10.19 5.86 2.00
CA LYS A 108 -11.34 5.91 1.10
C LYS A 108 -11.12 6.93 -0.03
N GLU A 109 -10.63 8.11 0.32
CA GLU A 109 -10.31 9.17 -0.64
C GLU A 109 -9.18 8.76 -1.59
N TYR A 110 -8.11 8.16 -1.05
CA TYR A 110 -7.03 7.60 -1.86
C TYR A 110 -7.55 6.55 -2.86
N TYR A 111 -8.36 5.59 -2.41
CA TYR A 111 -8.95 4.58 -3.28
C TYR A 111 -9.85 5.20 -4.35
N LYS A 112 -10.67 6.19 -4.00
CA LYS A 112 -11.54 6.90 -4.96
C LYS A 112 -10.70 7.56 -6.05
N ASN A 113 -9.63 8.26 -5.67
CA ASN A 113 -8.81 9.04 -6.60
C ASN A 113 -7.82 8.18 -7.41
N HIS A 114 -7.52 6.95 -6.96
CA HIS A 114 -6.53 6.07 -7.59
C HIS A 114 -7.14 4.73 -8.04
N LYS A 115 -8.46 4.67 -8.23
CA LYS A 115 -9.18 3.42 -8.53
C LYS A 115 -8.60 2.69 -9.75
N ASP A 116 -8.37 3.42 -10.84
CA ASP A 116 -7.90 2.82 -12.09
C ASP A 116 -6.43 2.40 -12.01
N PHE A 117 -5.59 3.23 -11.37
CA PHE A 117 -4.21 2.86 -11.06
C PHE A 117 -4.13 1.58 -10.23
N LEU A 118 -4.95 1.46 -9.18
CA LEU A 118 -5.00 0.27 -8.33
C LEU A 118 -5.50 -0.96 -9.11
N LYS A 119 -6.48 -0.77 -10.00
CA LYS A 119 -7.00 -1.83 -10.86
C LYS A 119 -5.92 -2.37 -11.80
N GLU A 120 -5.20 -1.49 -12.50
CA GLU A 120 -4.12 -1.89 -13.41
C GLU A 120 -2.95 -2.52 -12.65
N ARG A 121 -2.56 -1.94 -11.51
CA ARG A 121 -1.53 -2.53 -10.63
C ARG A 121 -1.92 -3.94 -10.19
N ASN A 122 -3.17 -4.14 -9.76
CA ASN A 122 -3.65 -5.46 -9.32
C ASN A 122 -3.74 -6.46 -10.47
N LYS A 123 -4.14 -6.01 -11.67
CA LYS A 123 -4.16 -6.83 -12.88
C LYS A 123 -2.75 -7.31 -13.23
N LYS A 124 -1.77 -6.39 -13.26
CA LYS A 124 -0.37 -6.71 -13.50
C LYS A 124 0.17 -7.69 -12.46
N TYR A 125 -0.07 -7.42 -11.17
CA TYR A 125 0.34 -8.33 -10.10
C TYR A 125 -0.26 -9.73 -10.28
N TYR A 126 -1.54 -9.84 -10.63
CA TYR A 126 -2.18 -11.13 -10.88
C TYR A 126 -1.57 -11.84 -12.09
N GLN A 127 -1.30 -11.13 -13.18
CA GLN A 127 -0.67 -11.70 -14.38
C GLN A 127 0.73 -12.23 -14.06
N ASP A 128 1.57 -11.42 -13.40
CA ASP A 128 2.94 -11.77 -13.06
C ASP A 128 3.03 -12.93 -12.05
N ASN A 129 1.97 -13.15 -11.25
CA ASN A 129 1.96 -14.15 -10.17
C ASN A 129 0.87 -15.22 -10.36
N LYS A 130 0.32 -15.35 -11.57
CA LYS A 130 -0.87 -16.18 -11.85
C LYS A 130 -0.67 -17.62 -11.40
N ASP A 131 0.44 -18.23 -11.78
CA ASP A 131 0.70 -19.65 -11.52
C ASP A 131 0.89 -19.91 -10.02
N VAL A 132 1.61 -19.03 -9.32
CA VAL A 132 1.78 -19.10 -7.86
C VAL A 132 0.43 -18.99 -7.14
N ILE A 133 -0.44 -18.09 -7.59
CA ILE A 133 -1.78 -17.91 -7.03
C ILE A 133 -2.64 -19.16 -7.28
N LEU A 134 -2.61 -19.71 -8.50
CA LEU A 134 -3.38 -20.89 -8.86
C LEU A 134 -2.92 -22.13 -8.08
N GLU A 135 -1.61 -22.31 -7.91
CA GLU A 135 -1.07 -23.44 -7.15
C GLU A 135 -1.43 -23.34 -5.67
N LYS A 136 -1.28 -22.15 -5.07
CA LYS A 136 -1.76 -21.92 -3.68
C LYS A 136 -3.25 -22.21 -3.54
N ASN A 137 -4.06 -21.81 -4.51
CA ASN A 137 -5.50 -22.09 -4.51
C ASN A 137 -5.81 -23.58 -4.65
N LYS A 138 -5.04 -24.32 -5.46
CA LYS A 138 -5.17 -25.76 -5.61
C LYS A 138 -4.85 -26.48 -4.30
N ILE A 139 -3.73 -26.16 -3.67
CA ILE A 139 -3.33 -26.69 -2.35
C ILE A 139 -4.41 -26.40 -1.31
N PHE A 140 -4.92 -25.16 -1.28
CA PHE A 140 -5.99 -24.77 -0.37
C PHE A 140 -7.27 -25.60 -0.58
N ARG A 141 -7.69 -25.79 -1.84
CA ARG A 141 -8.90 -26.58 -2.18
C ARG A 141 -8.77 -28.04 -1.78
N VAL A 142 -7.61 -28.64 -2.00
CA VAL A 142 -7.34 -30.03 -1.59
C VAL A 142 -7.38 -30.14 -0.06
N LYS A 143 -6.63 -29.29 0.65
CA LYS A 143 -6.53 -29.32 2.11
C LYS A 143 -7.86 -29.03 2.81
N ASN A 144 -8.75 -28.26 2.18
CA ASN A 144 -10.02 -27.82 2.78
C ASN A 144 -11.25 -28.41 2.08
N LYS A 145 -11.10 -29.52 1.32
CA LYS A 145 -12.16 -30.13 0.52
C LYS A 145 -13.46 -30.35 1.31
N ASP A 146 -13.35 -30.93 2.51
CA ASP A 146 -14.53 -31.25 3.32
C ASP A 146 -15.21 -30.02 3.89
N LYS A 147 -14.43 -29.04 4.38
CA LYS A 147 -14.95 -27.74 4.84
C LYS A 147 -15.70 -27.02 3.72
N ILE A 148 -15.13 -27.01 2.51
CA ILE A 148 -15.77 -26.43 1.33
C ILE A 148 -17.08 -27.16 1.01
N GLN A 149 -17.11 -28.50 1.05
CA GLN A 149 -18.33 -29.27 0.78
C GLN A 149 -19.42 -29.03 1.83
N VAL A 150 -19.08 -28.99 3.12
CA VAL A 150 -20.01 -28.67 4.20
C VAL A 150 -20.60 -27.28 3.99
N GLN A 151 -19.76 -26.28 3.68
CA GLN A 151 -20.23 -24.92 3.43
C GLN A 151 -21.12 -24.83 2.19
N LYS A 152 -20.79 -25.56 1.10
CA LYS A 152 -21.62 -25.67 -0.10
C LYS A 152 -22.99 -26.26 0.20
N ARG A 153 -23.04 -27.37 0.97
CA ARG A 153 -24.31 -27.99 1.38
C ARG A 153 -25.15 -27.06 2.23
N LYS A 154 -24.54 -26.38 3.22
CA LYS A 154 -25.22 -25.40 4.06
C LYS A 154 -25.81 -24.25 3.22
N TYR A 155 -25.04 -23.70 2.28
CA TYR A 155 -25.50 -22.65 1.39
C TYR A 155 -26.66 -23.13 0.50
N TYR A 156 -26.52 -24.30 -0.13
CA TYR A 156 -27.57 -24.88 -0.98
C TYR A 156 -28.87 -25.08 -0.19
N ASN A 157 -28.81 -25.71 0.98
CA ASN A 157 -30.00 -25.96 1.79
C ASN A 157 -30.68 -24.66 2.23
N ALA A 158 -29.91 -23.66 2.67
CA ALA A 158 -30.45 -22.36 3.06
C ALA A 158 -31.07 -21.57 1.90
N ASN A 159 -30.67 -21.85 0.65
CA ASN A 159 -31.12 -21.12 -0.54
C ASN A 159 -31.92 -21.99 -1.52
N LYS A 160 -32.29 -23.22 -1.12
CA LYS A 160 -32.82 -24.27 -2.00
C LYS A 160 -34.04 -23.78 -2.78
N GLU A 161 -35.00 -23.18 -2.08
CA GLU A 161 -36.24 -22.68 -2.70
C GLU A 161 -35.97 -21.58 -3.73
N ASN A 162 -35.10 -20.61 -3.40
CA ASN A 162 -34.72 -19.53 -4.31
C ASN A 162 -33.99 -20.06 -5.55
N ILE A 163 -33.11 -21.05 -5.38
CA ILE A 163 -32.41 -21.71 -6.49
C ILE A 163 -33.41 -22.43 -7.39
N LEU A 164 -34.31 -23.24 -6.82
CA LEU A 164 -35.31 -23.98 -7.58
C LEU A 164 -36.31 -23.07 -8.29
N LYS A 165 -36.75 -21.98 -7.65
CA LYS A 165 -37.62 -20.98 -8.27
C LYS A 165 -36.95 -20.31 -9.47
N LYS A 166 -35.68 -19.90 -9.33
CA LYS A 166 -34.90 -19.35 -10.45
C LYS A 166 -34.75 -20.35 -11.59
N ASN A 167 -34.45 -21.61 -11.26
CA ASN A 167 -34.33 -22.67 -12.25
C ASN A 167 -35.66 -22.91 -12.98
N ARG A 168 -36.80 -22.92 -12.27
CA ARG A 168 -38.12 -23.06 -12.88
C ARG A 168 -38.40 -21.92 -13.87
N VAL A 169 -38.22 -20.67 -13.44
CA VAL A 169 -38.42 -19.50 -14.31
C VAL A 169 -37.52 -19.55 -15.54
N TYR A 170 -36.25 -19.94 -15.37
CA TYR A 170 -35.34 -20.11 -16.49
C TYR A 170 -35.80 -21.23 -17.44
N HIS A 171 -36.15 -22.39 -16.92
CA HIS A 171 -36.65 -23.51 -17.72
C HIS A 171 -37.93 -23.18 -18.47
N GLU A 172 -38.88 -22.48 -17.85
CA GLU A 172 -40.13 -22.04 -18.49
C GLU A 172 -39.83 -21.09 -19.66
N LYS A 173 -38.96 -20.10 -19.44
CA LYS A 173 -38.58 -19.13 -20.47
C LYS A 173 -37.87 -19.78 -21.66
N HIS A 174 -37.00 -20.75 -21.40
CA HIS A 174 -36.18 -21.41 -22.41
C HIS A 174 -36.73 -22.76 -22.88
N LEU A 175 -37.97 -23.12 -22.51
CA LEU A 175 -38.56 -24.43 -22.82
C LEU A 175 -38.65 -24.68 -24.33
N ALA A 176 -39.07 -23.67 -25.09
CA ALA A 176 -39.21 -23.77 -26.54
C ALA A 176 -37.84 -23.95 -27.22
N GLU A 177 -36.85 -23.16 -26.81
CA GLU A 177 -35.46 -23.25 -27.32
C GLU A 177 -34.86 -24.63 -27.04
N VAL A 178 -35.05 -25.16 -25.83
CA VAL A 178 -34.56 -26.50 -25.45
C VAL A 178 -35.27 -27.58 -26.26
N LYS A 179 -36.59 -27.50 -26.45
CA LYS A 179 -37.35 -28.47 -27.25
C LYS A 179 -36.94 -28.44 -28.71
N GLU A 180 -36.70 -27.25 -29.26
CA GLU A 180 -36.25 -27.11 -30.65
C GLU A 180 -34.83 -27.65 -30.83
N TYR A 181 -33.91 -27.33 -29.92
CA TYR A 181 -32.57 -27.91 -29.90
C TYR A 181 -32.62 -29.45 -29.81
N GLN A 182 -33.46 -30.00 -28.94
CA GLN A 182 -33.65 -31.46 -28.82
C GLN A 182 -34.19 -32.08 -30.11
N ARG A 183 -35.16 -31.41 -30.76
CA ARG A 183 -35.71 -31.85 -32.05
C ARG A 183 -34.63 -31.87 -33.13
N GLN A 184 -33.85 -30.79 -33.26
CA GLN A 184 -32.77 -30.69 -34.24
C GLN A 184 -31.70 -31.76 -33.99
N TRP A 185 -31.28 -31.93 -32.73
CA TRP A 185 -30.34 -32.98 -32.35
C TRP A 185 -30.88 -34.36 -32.69
N TYR A 186 -32.16 -34.64 -32.40
CA TYR A 186 -32.78 -35.92 -32.75
C TYR A 186 -32.80 -36.16 -34.26
N VAL A 187 -33.20 -35.17 -35.07
CA VAL A 187 -33.24 -35.30 -36.53
C VAL A 187 -31.84 -35.61 -37.08
N GLN A 188 -30.82 -34.89 -36.62
CA GLN A 188 -29.43 -35.12 -37.04
C GLN A 188 -28.89 -36.48 -36.62
N ASN A 189 -29.36 -37.02 -35.49
CA ASN A 189 -28.87 -38.29 -34.94
C ASN A 189 -29.83 -39.46 -35.17
N LYS A 190 -30.93 -39.26 -35.92
CA LYS A 190 -32.03 -40.22 -36.04
C LYS A 190 -31.57 -41.58 -36.54
N GLU A 191 -30.82 -41.61 -37.63
CA GLU A 191 -30.31 -42.87 -38.21
C GLU A 191 -29.41 -43.61 -37.23
N LYS A 192 -28.49 -42.90 -36.57
CA LYS A 192 -27.61 -43.50 -35.56
C LYS A 192 -28.38 -44.08 -34.39
N ILE A 193 -29.40 -43.38 -33.91
CA ILE A 193 -30.29 -43.85 -32.83
C ILE A 193 -31.04 -45.12 -33.27
N LEU A 194 -31.62 -45.12 -34.47
CA LEU A 194 -32.38 -46.26 -35.00
C LEU A 194 -31.48 -47.47 -35.27
N THR A 195 -30.28 -47.27 -35.81
CA THR A 195 -29.30 -48.36 -36.00
C THR A 195 -28.88 -48.96 -34.67
N ASN A 196 -28.61 -48.14 -33.65
CA ASN A 196 -28.30 -48.64 -32.31
C ASN A 196 -29.47 -49.44 -31.71
N LEU A 197 -30.72 -48.99 -31.92
CA LEU A 197 -31.91 -49.72 -31.46
C LEU A 197 -32.09 -51.05 -32.20
N ARG A 198 -31.87 -51.09 -33.52
CA ARG A 198 -31.90 -52.33 -34.31
C ARG A 198 -30.84 -53.31 -33.85
N ASN A 199 -29.60 -52.85 -33.67
CA ASN A 199 -28.48 -53.68 -33.20
C ASN A 199 -28.75 -54.24 -31.80
N TYR A 200 -29.26 -53.41 -30.88
CA TYR A 200 -29.67 -53.85 -29.55
C TYR A 200 -30.78 -54.92 -29.61
N SER A 201 -31.76 -54.75 -30.51
CA SER A 201 -32.83 -55.73 -30.68
C SER A 201 -32.33 -57.06 -31.28
N ILE A 202 -31.41 -57.03 -32.25
CA ILE A 202 -30.82 -58.22 -32.85
C ILE A 202 -30.00 -58.97 -31.80
N ALA A 203 -29.11 -58.27 -31.08
CA ALA A 203 -28.29 -58.87 -30.02
C ALA A 203 -29.15 -59.54 -28.93
N ASN A 204 -30.27 -58.92 -28.53
CA ASN A 204 -31.16 -59.53 -27.55
C ASN A 204 -31.94 -60.75 -28.10
N LYS A 205 -32.28 -60.77 -29.40
CA LYS A 205 -32.89 -61.95 -30.03
C LYS A 205 -31.91 -63.12 -30.13
N GLU A 206 -30.65 -62.84 -30.49
CA GLU A 206 -29.58 -63.84 -30.52
C GLU A 206 -29.30 -64.40 -29.12
N ILE A 207 -29.27 -63.55 -28.09
CA ILE A 207 -29.11 -63.98 -26.69
C ILE A 207 -30.27 -64.85 -26.22
N ASN A 208 -31.51 -64.58 -26.65
CA ASN A 208 -32.66 -65.39 -26.26
C ASN A 208 -32.71 -66.73 -27.02
N HIS A 209 -32.35 -66.76 -28.30
CA HIS A 209 -32.25 -68.00 -29.08
C HIS A 209 -31.11 -68.94 -28.62
N LEU A 210 -30.08 -68.41 -27.96
CA LEU A 210 -28.99 -69.22 -27.36
C LEU A 210 -29.34 -69.78 -25.96
N LYS A 211 -30.51 -69.45 -25.42
CA LYS A 211 -30.99 -69.88 -24.11
C LYS A 211 -32.14 -70.91 -24.17
N ASP A 212 -32.66 -71.18 -25.35
CA ASP A 212 -33.62 -72.26 -25.66
C ASP A 212 -32.87 -73.48 -26.24
#